data_AF-A0A3D0M269-F1
#
_entry.id   AF-A0A3D0M269-F1
#
_cell.length_a   1.000
_cell.length_b   1.000
_cell.length_c   1.000
_cell.angle_alpha   90.00
_cell.angle_beta   90.00
_cell.angle_gamma   90.00
#
_symmetry.space_group_name_H-M   'P 1'
#
loop_
_entity.id
_entity.type
_entity.pdbx_description
1 polymer ?
#
loop_
_entity_poly.entity_id
_entity_poly.type
_entity_poly.pdbx_seq_one_letter_code
_entity_poly.pdbx_strand_id
1 'polypeptide(L)' 'MTVEDLLEQVDDMLDKAWSFPLSGGKCVVDAEQLRNIIDDIRGNMPSEVRQAK' A
#
# COMPACT_ATOMS: atom_id res chain seq x y z
N MET A 1 -2.13 5.76 13.84
CA MET A 1 -1.48 6.06 12.56
C MET A 1 -2.53 6.72 11.69
N THR A 2 -2.19 7.82 11.02
CA THR A 2 -3.11 8.43 10.06
C THR A 2 -3.14 7.61 8.77
N VAL A 3 -4.16 7.82 7.95
CA VAL A 3 -4.19 7.22 6.61
C VAL A 3 -3.00 7.70 5.78
N GLU A 4 -2.52 8.93 5.99
CA GLU A 4 -1.34 9.50 5.33
C GLU A 4 -0.06 8.73 5.69
N ASP A 5 0.17 8.42 6.98
CA ASP A 5 1.31 7.60 7.42
C ASP A 5 1.32 6.21 6.78
N LEU A 6 0.13 5.63 6.56
CA LEU A 6 -0.02 4.31 5.95
C LEU A 6 0.24 4.36 4.44
N LEU A 7 -0.17 5.44 3.77
CA LEU A 7 0.14 5.66 2.36
C LEU A 7 1.64 5.87 2.14
N GLU A 8 2.29 6.66 2.99
CA GLU A 8 3.75 6.86 2.92
C GLU A 8 4.52 5.54 3.06
N GLN A 9 4.08 4.64 3.94
CA GLN A 9 4.68 3.30 4.05
C GLN A 9 4.51 2.43 2.80
N VAL A 10 3.41 2.58 2.06
CA VAL A 10 3.23 1.88 0.78
C VAL A 10 4.23 2.42 -0.24
N ASP A 11 4.38 3.74 -0.35
CA ASP A 11 5.35 4.35 -1.26
C ASP A 11 6.78 3.90 -0.92
N ASP A 12 7.14 3.95 0.36
CA ASP A 12 8.44 3.51 0.86
C ASP A 12 8.75 2.04 0.54
N MET A 13 7.73 1.19 0.58
CA MET A 13 7.84 -0.24 0.23
C MET A 13 7.98 -0.44 -1.28
N LEU A 14 7.29 0.37 -2.10
CA LEU A 14 7.40 0.34 -3.55
C LEU A 14 8.78 0.83 -4.02
N ASP A 15 9.34 1.87 -3.38
CA ASP A 15 10.69 2.37 -3.67
C ASP A 15 11.77 1.35 -3.33
N LYS A 16 11.58 0.60 -2.23
CA LYS A 16 12.51 -0.47 -1.81
C LYS A 16 12.28 -1.79 -2.54
N ALA A 17 11.20 -1.91 -3.32
CA ALA A 17 10.83 -3.14 -4.00
C ALA A 17 11.88 -3.55 -5.03
N TRP A 18 12.22 -4.84 -5.06
CA TRP A 18 13.23 -5.33 -5.99
C TRP A 18 12.68 -5.28 -7.42
N SER A 19 13.31 -4.50 -8.30
CA SER A 19 13.00 -4.50 -9.73
C SER A 19 13.87 -5.54 -10.45
N PHE A 20 13.25 -6.47 -11.17
CA PHE A 20 13.99 -7.47 -11.95
C PHE A 20 14.31 -6.91 -13.34
N PRO A 21 15.56 -6.93 -13.81
CA PRO A 21 15.87 -6.51 -15.18
C PRO A 21 15.09 -7.41 -16.14
N LEU A 22 14.42 -6.79 -17.13
CA LEU A 22 13.51 -7.43 -18.11
C LEU A 22 12.07 -7.74 -17.61
N SER A 23 11.67 -7.29 -16.42
CA SER A 23 10.29 -7.47 -15.94
C SER A 23 9.24 -6.55 -16.60
N GLY A 24 9.68 -5.59 -17.42
CA GLY A 24 8.82 -4.58 -18.04
C GLY A 24 8.27 -3.55 -17.06
N GLY A 25 9.03 -3.22 -16.01
CA GLY A 25 8.63 -2.24 -14.98
C GLY A 25 7.87 -2.84 -13.79
N LYS A 26 7.88 -4.16 -13.63
CA LYS A 26 7.31 -4.84 -12.46
C LYS A 26 8.35 -4.94 -11.34
N CYS A 27 7.94 -4.66 -10.12
CA CYS A 27 8.73 -4.89 -8.92
C CYS A 27 8.15 -6.08 -8.11
N VAL A 28 9.01 -6.72 -7.33
CA VAL A 28 8.63 -7.75 -6.38
C VAL A 28 8.43 -7.10 -5.02
N VAL A 29 7.24 -7.29 -4.45
CA VAL A 29 6.86 -6.83 -3.12
C VAL A 29 6.33 -8.00 -2.29
N ASP A 30 6.44 -7.90 -0.97
CA ASP A 30 5.76 -8.82 -0.06
C ASP A 30 4.25 -8.55 -0.10
N ALA A 31 3.51 -9.51 -0.65
CA ALA A 31 2.07 -9.39 -0.81
C ALA A 31 1.31 -9.41 0.52
N GLU A 32 1.80 -10.12 1.55
CA GLU A 32 1.18 -10.15 2.87
C GLU A 32 1.37 -8.82 3.59
N GLN A 33 2.58 -8.26 3.52
CA GLN A 33 2.85 -6.95 4.09
C GLN A 33 2.01 -5.85 3.45
N LEU A 34 1.93 -5.83 2.11
CA LEU A 34 1.06 -4.89 1.38
C LEU A 34 -0.40 -5.06 1.79
N ARG A 35 -0.87 -6.30 2.00
CA ARG A 35 -2.25 -6.58 2.38
C ARG A 35 -2.59 -6.02 3.76
N ASN A 36 -1.68 -6.17 4.72
CA ASN A 36 -1.87 -5.65 6.07
C ASN A 36 -1.99 -4.12 6.07
N ILE A 37 -1.11 -3.42 5.32
CA ILE A 37 -1.17 -1.96 5.21
C ILE A 37 -2.50 -1.50 4.57
N ILE A 38 -2.97 -2.22 3.55
CA ILE A 38 -4.27 -1.92 2.91
C ILE A 38 -5.43 -2.09 3.89
N ASP A 39 -5.41 -3.12 4.74
CA ASP A 39 -6.47 -3.36 5.71
C ASP A 39 -6.45 -2.33 6.86
N ASP A 40 -5.26 -1.88 7.27
CA ASP A 40 -5.12 -0.76 8.20
C ASP A 40 -5.66 0.55 7.60
N ILE A 41 -5.42 0.81 6.32
CA ILE A 41 -5.97 1.97 5.60
C ILE A 41 -7.51 1.91 5.60
N ARG A 42 -8.09 0.73 5.34
CA ARG A 42 -9.55 0.52 5.40
C ARG A 42 -10.13 0.63 6.81
N GLY A 43 -9.35 0.28 7.82
CA GLY A 43 -9.71 0.39 9.23
C GLY A 43 -9.71 1.84 9.73
N ASN A 44 -8.80 2.67 9.22
CA ASN A 44 -8.65 4.07 9.59
C ASN A 44 -9.43 5.04 8.70
N MET A 45 -10.02 4.58 7.59
CA MET A 45 -10.89 5.41 6.75
C MET A 45 -12.20 5.74 7.47
N PRO A 46 -12.57 7.04 7.59
CA PRO A 46 -13.85 7.42 8.15
C PRO A 46 -15.02 6.89 7.32
N SER A 47 -16.14 6.61 7.98
CA SER A 47 -17.36 6.03 7.41
C SER A 47 -17.87 6.78 6.17
N GLU A 48 -17.51 8.06 6.01
CA GLU A 48 -17.83 8.91 4.87
C GLU A 48 -17.20 8.44 3.55
N VAL A 49 -15.99 7.87 3.56
CA VAL A 49 -15.38 7.27 2.34
C VAL A 49 -16.02 5.92 2.02
N ARG A 50 -16.44 5.15 3.04
CA ARG A 50 -17.17 3.89 2.86
C ARG A 50 -18.55 4.07 2.20
N GLN A 51 -19.11 5.29 2.22
CA GLN A 51 -20.40 5.61 1.62
C GLN A 51 -20.32 6.17 0.19
N ALA A 52 -19.12 6.41 -0.34
CA ALA A 52 -18.97 6.79 -1.74
C ALA A 52 -19.22 5.55 -2.63
N LYS A 53 -20.48 5.34 -3.01
CA LYS A 53 -20.90 4.43 -4.09
C LYS A 53 -20.77 5.10 -5.45
#